data_AF-A0A2U3ECE8-F1
#
_entry.id   AF-A0A2U3ECE8-F1
#
_cell.length_a   1.000
_cell.length_b   1.000
_cell.length_c   1.000
_cell.angle_alpha   90.00
_cell.angle_beta   90.00
_cell.angle_gamma   90.00
#
_symmetry.space_group_name_H-M   'P 1'
#
loop_
_entity.id
_entity.type
_entity.pdbx_description
1 polymer ?
#
loop_
_entity_poly.entity_id
_entity_poly.type
_entity_poly.pdbx_seq_one_letter_code
_entity_poly.pdbx_strand_id
1 'polypeptide(L)'
;MSSQTSIVVEVTSDLANGASVAVSCDGRHPSANPSFLLPGLGRRTRQRTVKYTVGFRLCKGHPRLRACALRPREPRAWHPCCTLSAGPCGASAMAPRLACHGVSPVRGRDWGTAEAAAGRVSGVGALSTRGWLLGIIYSKTTCDVHFPRGRYRTDSPRLSQPDAMAKTALKWASKPVEIHCDMGEAFGNWTMGDDEAIMPHITSCSIACGFHAGDPMVMYKTVKAARRHGVRIGAHPSFLDLQGFGRREMKMDPVECEKMVIYQIGALKAFLDIEGIPLSHVSPHGALYGVMCKDKPICEAVCRAARHFTAPDGTPVPMIGASGTFMESVCAEMGIPFLQEVIADLEYDENGDCIISRTHEAVDLQALRSRLAGALRTGTIESKERKEMVDLKLGAAPLSLCIHSDTPGATEVAAATRQAVDDFNKECFS
;
A
#
# COMPACT_ATOMS: atom_id res chain seq x y z
N MET A 1 41.77 24.90 26.96
CA MET A 1 40.57 25.76 26.80
C MET A 1 39.73 25.19 25.67
N SER A 2 38.61 24.53 25.98
CA SER A 2 37.66 24.02 24.98
C SER A 2 36.59 25.08 24.73
N SER A 3 36.52 25.64 23.52
CA SER A 3 35.44 26.55 23.12
C SER A 3 34.13 25.76 22.98
N GLN A 4 33.13 26.06 23.79
CA GLN A 4 31.75 25.64 23.54
C GLN A 4 31.16 26.56 22.48
N THR A 5 30.70 26.00 21.36
CA THR A 5 29.84 26.72 20.42
C THR A 5 28.41 26.22 20.65
N SER A 6 27.56 27.07 21.20
CA SER A 6 26.14 26.78 21.39
C SER A 6 25.36 27.25 20.17
N ILE A 7 24.69 26.33 19.46
CA ILE A 7 23.73 26.68 18.42
C ILE A 7 22.34 26.69 19.09
N VAL A 8 21.66 27.83 19.08
CA VAL A 8 20.29 27.95 19.56
C VAL A 8 19.37 27.84 18.35
N VAL A 9 18.48 26.85 18.36
CA VAL A 9 17.44 26.70 17.34
C VAL A 9 16.11 27.08 17.98
N GLU A 10 15.48 28.15 17.51
CA GLU A 10 14.11 28.49 17.90
C GLU A 10 13.13 27.81 16.94
N VAL A 11 12.21 27.03 17.50
CA VAL A 11 11.13 26.37 16.76
C VAL A 11 9.82 27.00 17.21
N THR A 12 9.16 27.73 16.33
CA THR A 12 7.79 28.22 16.52
C THR A 12 6.83 27.30 15.79
N SER A 13 5.99 26.56 16.51
CA SER A 13 4.90 25.78 15.94
C SER A 13 3.59 26.58 16.01
N ASP A 14 2.98 26.86 14.86
CA ASP A 14 1.61 27.36 14.81
C ASP A 14 0.66 26.17 14.63
N LEU A 15 -0.18 25.89 15.63
CA LEU A 15 -1.01 24.69 15.69
C LEU A 15 -2.27 24.73 14.79
N ALA A 16 -2.31 25.63 13.81
CA ALA A 16 -3.50 25.81 12.98
C ALA A 16 -3.28 25.54 11.48
N ASN A 17 -2.06 25.48 10.97
CA ASN A 17 -1.77 25.14 9.57
C ASN A 17 -0.38 24.47 9.48
N GLY A 18 -0.26 23.43 8.65
CA GLY A 18 0.91 22.53 8.58
C GLY A 18 2.28 23.19 8.72
N ALA A 19 3.16 22.55 9.51
CA ALA A 19 4.47 23.06 9.85
C ALA A 19 5.36 23.28 8.61
N SER A 20 5.85 24.50 8.44
CA SER A 20 7.00 24.82 7.58
C SER A 20 8.20 25.13 8.47
N VAL A 21 9.36 24.56 8.15
CA VAL A 21 10.61 24.73 8.89
C VAL A 21 11.46 25.76 8.15
N ALA A 22 11.71 26.93 8.75
CA ALA A 22 12.69 27.88 8.27
C ALA A 22 13.88 27.91 9.26
N VAL A 23 15.09 27.65 8.74
CA VAL A 23 16.34 27.76 9.50
C VAL A 23 16.99 29.09 9.15
N SER A 24 17.11 30.00 10.10
CA SER A 24 17.90 31.23 9.96
C SER A 24 19.21 31.08 10.72
N CYS A 25 20.33 31.23 10.01
CA CYS A 25 21.65 31.35 10.60
C CYS A 25 22.20 32.73 10.25
N ASP A 26 21.87 33.76 11.03
CA ASP A 26 22.78 34.87 11.24
C ASP A 26 22.34 35.73 12.41
N GLY A 27 23.24 35.88 13.40
CA GLY A 27 23.06 36.76 14.53
C GLY A 27 23.26 38.22 14.12
N ARG A 28 22.22 38.88 13.60
CA ARG A 28 22.07 40.34 13.60
C ARG A 28 20.60 40.72 13.78
N HIS A 29 20.31 41.43 14.87
CA HIS A 29 19.04 42.14 15.05
C HIS A 29 18.86 43.23 13.97
N PRO A 30 17.67 43.37 13.35
CA PRO A 30 17.25 44.61 12.74
C PRO A 30 16.29 45.37 13.67
N SER A 31 16.60 46.65 13.83
CA SER A 31 15.85 47.70 14.52
C SER A 31 14.52 48.05 13.83
N ALA A 32 13.52 48.40 14.67
CA ALA A 32 12.44 49.40 14.48
C ALA A 32 11.55 49.38 13.20
N ASN A 33 10.28 48.98 13.41
CA ASN A 33 8.95 49.53 12.99
C ASN A 33 8.82 50.56 11.82
N PRO A 34 7.67 50.61 11.08
CA PRO A 34 6.34 50.79 11.69
C PRO A 34 5.11 50.10 11.04
N SER A 35 4.17 49.72 11.92
CA SER A 35 2.73 50.03 11.90
C SER A 35 1.93 49.96 10.59
N PHE A 36 1.07 48.93 10.47
CA PHE A 36 -0.28 49.10 9.91
C PHE A 36 -1.30 48.43 10.85
N LEU A 37 -2.19 49.27 11.39
CA LEU A 37 -3.33 48.92 12.25
C LEU A 37 -4.60 48.96 11.41
N LEU A 38 -5.42 47.91 11.45
CA LEU A 38 -6.89 48.00 11.43
C LEU A 38 -7.49 46.83 12.24
N PRO A 39 -8.72 46.97 12.80
CA PRO A 39 -9.02 46.50 14.15
C PRO A 39 -9.91 45.24 14.22
N GLY A 40 -9.75 44.51 15.33
CA GLY A 40 -10.89 43.96 16.09
C GLY A 40 -11.46 42.60 15.67
N LEU A 41 -11.04 41.54 16.36
CA LEU A 41 -11.93 40.61 17.08
C LEU A 41 -11.07 39.66 17.94
N GLY A 42 -11.19 39.81 19.25
CA GLY A 42 -10.35 39.12 20.22
C GLY A 42 -10.68 37.65 20.38
N ARG A 43 -9.66 36.80 20.28
CA ARG A 43 -9.52 35.58 21.07
C ARG A 43 -8.05 35.48 21.52
N ARG A 44 -7.80 35.63 22.82
CA ARG A 44 -6.47 35.42 23.41
C ARG A 44 -6.15 33.93 23.41
N THR A 45 -5.38 33.45 22.43
CA THR A 45 -4.69 32.16 22.54
C THR A 45 -3.35 32.39 23.27
N ARG A 46 -3.17 31.79 24.44
CA ARG A 46 -1.88 31.79 25.14
C ARG A 46 -0.89 30.96 24.33
N GLN A 47 0.05 31.60 23.62
CA GLN A 47 1.22 30.92 23.08
C GLN A 47 2.08 30.40 24.25
N ARG A 48 2.31 29.09 24.29
CA ARG A 48 3.32 28.47 25.16
C ARG A 48 4.57 28.22 24.34
N THR A 49 5.63 28.98 24.58
CA THR A 49 6.95 28.71 23.99
C THR A 49 7.63 27.61 24.80
N VAL A 50 7.93 26.47 24.18
CA VAL A 50 8.76 25.42 24.79
C VAL A 50 10.15 25.54 24.19
N LYS A 51 11.16 25.87 25.01
CA LYS A 51 12.56 25.94 24.58
C LYS A 51 13.21 24.56 24.76
N TYR A 52 13.73 23.99 23.67
CA TYR A 52 14.57 22.80 23.72
C TYR A 52 16.03 23.20 23.53
N THR A 53 16.93 22.64 24.35
CA THR A 53 18.38 22.79 24.16
C THR A 53 18.96 21.42 23.82
N VAL A 54 19.45 21.24 22.60
CA VAL A 54 20.15 20.02 22.19
C VAL A 54 21.65 20.32 22.17
N GLY A 55 22.40 19.78 23.14
CA GLY A 55 23.85 19.93 23.20
C GLY A 55 24.53 18.74 22.52
N PHE A 56 25.38 19.01 21.52
CA PHE A 56 26.28 18.00 20.95
C PHE A 56 27.67 18.11 21.56
N ARG A 57 28.25 16.97 21.97
CA ARG A 57 29.65 16.89 22.42
C ARG A 57 30.48 16.21 21.34
N LEU A 58 31.34 16.95 20.66
CA LEU A 58 32.31 16.40 19.73
C LEU A 58 33.50 15.82 20.51
N CYS A 59 33.61 14.49 20.57
CA CYS A 59 34.84 13.83 21.04
C CYS A 59 35.83 13.73 19.87
N LYS A 60 36.99 14.39 19.98
CA LYS A 60 38.09 14.22 19.04
C LYS A 60 38.83 12.90 19.34
N GLY A 61 38.94 12.03 18.33
CA GLY A 61 39.90 10.93 18.28
C GLY A 61 39.33 9.54 18.57
N HIS A 62 38.74 8.89 17.55
CA HIS A 62 38.92 7.46 17.24
C HIS A 62 38.08 7.07 16.00
N PRO A 63 38.60 6.29 15.04
CA PRO A 63 37.88 5.90 13.85
C PRO A 63 37.06 4.63 14.12
N ARG A 64 35.78 4.79 14.51
CA ARG A 64 34.68 3.80 14.40
C ARG A 64 33.46 4.38 15.14
N LEU A 65 32.48 4.91 14.40
CA LEU A 65 31.21 5.36 14.98
C LEU A 65 30.17 4.24 14.90
N ARG A 66 29.74 3.73 16.08
CA ARG A 66 28.39 3.21 16.29
C ARG A 66 27.57 4.34 16.92
N ALA A 67 26.36 4.58 16.43
CA ALA A 67 25.46 5.56 17.02
C ALA A 67 24.93 5.05 18.38
N CYS A 68 25.21 5.77 19.47
CA CYS A 68 24.49 5.63 20.73
C CYS A 68 23.51 6.79 20.84
N ALA A 69 22.21 6.50 20.82
CA ALA A 69 21.17 7.48 21.16
C ALA A 69 21.14 7.69 22.68
N LEU A 70 21.29 8.94 23.12
CA LEU A 70 21.04 9.35 24.51
C LEU A 70 19.52 9.46 24.72
N ARG A 71 18.96 8.68 25.65
CA ARG A 71 17.56 8.84 26.09
C ARG A 71 17.40 10.18 26.84
N PRO A 72 16.30 10.94 26.64
CA PRO A 72 15.99 12.08 27.48
C PRO A 72 15.70 11.63 28.93
N ARG A 73 16.26 12.35 29.92
CA ARG A 73 15.83 12.27 31.32
C ARG A 73 14.53 13.06 31.49
N GLU A 74 13.49 12.41 31.99
CA GLU A 74 12.25 13.07 32.42
C GLU A 74 12.49 13.97 33.64
N PRO A 75 11.85 15.15 33.72
CA PRO A 75 11.81 15.94 34.95
C PRO A 75 10.74 15.37 35.90
N ARG A 76 11.20 14.97 37.10
CA ARG A 76 10.36 14.59 38.25
C ARG A 76 9.47 15.77 38.65
N ALA A 77 8.16 15.53 38.84
CA ALA A 77 7.37 16.31 39.78
C ALA A 77 6.18 15.53 40.39
N TRP A 78 6.32 15.29 41.70
CA TRP A 78 5.31 15.37 42.78
C TRP A 78 3.97 14.61 42.65
N HIS A 79 3.92 13.47 43.34
CA HIS A 79 2.69 12.87 43.89
C HIS A 79 2.18 13.66 45.11
N PRO A 80 0.86 13.63 45.37
CA PRO A 80 0.36 13.41 46.70
C PRO A 80 -0.36 12.06 46.84
N CYS A 81 -0.22 11.55 48.05
CA CYS A 81 -0.62 10.27 48.61
C CYS A 81 -2.15 10.07 48.65
N CYS A 82 -2.61 8.84 48.38
CA CYS A 82 -3.72 8.20 49.09
C CYS A 82 -3.48 6.68 49.18
N THR A 83 -3.14 6.27 50.41
CA THR A 83 -3.30 4.96 51.08
C THR A 83 -4.65 4.29 50.80
N LEU A 84 -4.95 2.99 50.94
CA LEU A 84 -4.46 1.75 51.58
C LEU A 84 -5.30 0.61 50.90
N SER A 85 -4.85 -0.62 50.68
CA SER A 85 -4.94 -1.71 51.67
C SER A 85 -4.29 -3.00 51.15
N ALA A 86 -3.86 -3.85 52.09
CA ALA A 86 -3.06 -5.06 51.91
C ALA A 86 -3.89 -6.36 51.93
N GLY A 87 -3.36 -7.42 51.33
CA GLY A 87 -3.77 -8.82 51.53
C GLY A 87 -2.87 -9.81 50.75
N PRO A 88 -2.55 -11.02 51.26
CA PRO A 88 -1.17 -11.53 51.24
C PRO A 88 -0.88 -12.76 50.37
N CYS A 89 0.43 -12.92 50.12
CA CYS A 89 1.26 -14.13 50.00
C CYS A 89 0.74 -15.39 49.27
N GLY A 90 1.42 -15.73 48.18
CA GLY A 90 1.55 -17.09 47.66
C GLY A 90 2.89 -17.25 46.94
N ALA A 91 3.82 -17.97 47.58
CA ALA A 91 5.17 -18.21 47.10
C ALA A 91 5.22 -19.18 45.92
N SER A 92 6.07 -18.89 44.92
CA SER A 92 6.84 -19.93 44.24
C SER A 92 8.10 -19.32 43.62
N ALA A 93 9.24 -19.85 44.06
CA ALA A 93 10.57 -19.47 43.61
C ALA A 93 10.96 -20.31 42.40
N MET A 94 11.38 -19.67 41.31
CA MET A 94 12.28 -20.25 40.32
C MET A 94 13.16 -19.15 39.73
N ALA A 95 14.44 -19.20 40.07
CA ALA A 95 15.49 -18.40 39.45
C ALA A 95 16.15 -19.20 38.32
N PRO A 96 16.52 -18.56 37.20
CA PRO A 96 17.61 -19.04 36.38
C PRO A 96 18.85 -18.15 36.54
N ARG A 97 19.97 -18.82 36.77
CA ARG A 97 21.33 -18.28 36.85
C ARG A 97 21.75 -17.70 35.49
N LEU A 98 22.34 -16.51 35.50
CA LEU A 98 23.13 -16.00 34.37
C LEU A 98 24.40 -16.84 34.23
N ALA A 99 24.57 -17.49 33.08
CA ALA A 99 25.84 -18.05 32.65
C ALA A 99 26.43 -17.16 31.56
N CYS A 100 27.55 -16.51 31.87
CA CYS A 100 28.39 -15.84 30.88
C CYS A 100 29.24 -16.91 30.18
N HIS A 101 29.03 -17.12 28.88
CA HIS A 101 29.97 -17.85 28.04
C HIS A 101 30.68 -16.90 27.08
N GLY A 102 32.01 -16.87 27.22
CA GLY A 102 32.93 -16.15 26.36
C GLY A 102 32.99 -16.74 24.96
N VAL A 103 33.14 -15.86 23.97
CA VAL A 103 33.29 -16.21 22.56
C VAL A 103 34.76 -16.04 22.20
N SER A 104 35.41 -17.16 21.84
CA SER A 104 36.70 -17.20 21.13
C SER A 104 36.49 -17.02 19.62
N PRO A 105 37.46 -16.45 18.88
CA PRO A 105 37.31 -16.19 17.45
C PRO A 105 37.72 -17.39 16.59
N VAL A 106 36.93 -17.71 15.57
CA VAL A 106 37.29 -18.66 14.51
C VAL A 106 37.53 -17.90 13.20
N ARG A 107 38.62 -18.29 12.52
CA ARG A 107 39.17 -17.74 11.28
C ARG A 107 38.37 -18.19 10.04
N GLY A 108 38.25 -17.26 9.08
CA GLY A 108 38.54 -17.43 7.64
C GLY A 108 37.68 -18.37 6.79
N ARG A 109 36.99 -17.81 5.78
CA ARG A 109 37.30 -18.03 4.36
C ARG A 109 36.47 -17.13 3.42
N ASP A 110 37.20 -16.52 2.49
CA ASP A 110 36.93 -16.12 1.09
C ASP A 110 35.52 -15.82 0.61
N TRP A 111 35.34 -14.65 -0.03
CA TRP A 111 34.75 -14.50 -1.38
C TRP A 111 35.15 -13.15 -2.00
N GLY A 112 35.77 -13.20 -3.19
CA GLY A 112 35.52 -12.28 -4.31
C GLY A 112 36.09 -10.87 -4.27
N THR A 113 37.28 -10.68 -4.83
CA THR A 113 37.79 -9.40 -5.33
C THR A 113 37.03 -8.95 -6.58
N ALA A 114 36.55 -7.71 -6.62
CA ALA A 114 36.26 -6.97 -7.84
C ALA A 114 37.01 -5.63 -7.81
N GLU A 115 37.75 -5.39 -8.87
CA GLU A 115 38.74 -4.34 -9.05
C GLU A 115 38.12 -2.93 -9.02
N ALA A 116 38.77 -2.01 -8.29
CA ALA A 116 38.62 -0.58 -8.50
C ALA A 116 39.91 -0.05 -9.14
N ALA A 117 39.80 0.42 -10.38
CA ALA A 117 40.87 0.99 -11.16
C ALA A 117 41.47 2.22 -10.46
N ALA A 118 42.73 2.10 -10.05
CA ALA A 118 43.52 3.21 -9.53
C ALA A 118 44.13 4.00 -10.69
N GLY A 119 43.56 5.17 -10.99
CA GLY A 119 44.19 6.19 -11.82
C GLY A 119 45.35 6.83 -11.06
N ARG A 120 46.56 6.71 -11.60
CA ARG A 120 47.79 7.34 -11.09
C ARG A 120 47.75 8.85 -11.35
N VAL A 121 48.19 9.63 -10.36
CA VAL A 121 48.88 10.90 -10.61
C VAL A 121 50.15 10.91 -9.78
N SER A 122 51.28 10.86 -10.48
CA SER A 122 52.64 11.09 -10.00
C SER A 122 53.01 12.56 -10.19
N GLY A 123 53.66 13.18 -9.21
CA GLY A 123 54.27 14.50 -9.39
C GLY A 123 54.64 15.17 -8.07
N VAL A 124 55.94 15.19 -7.77
CA VAL A 124 56.60 15.63 -6.53
C VAL A 124 56.77 17.16 -6.50
N GLY A 125 56.62 17.79 -5.33
CA GLY A 125 57.00 19.19 -5.09
C GLY A 125 57.12 19.50 -3.59
N ALA A 126 58.30 19.97 -3.19
CA ALA A 126 58.79 20.07 -1.81
C ALA A 126 58.16 21.18 -0.94
N LEU A 127 58.41 21.06 0.37
CA LEU A 127 57.99 21.94 1.46
C LEU A 127 58.30 23.43 1.21
N SER A 128 57.36 24.31 1.56
CA SER A 128 57.68 25.54 2.30
C SER A 128 56.51 26.01 3.15
N THR A 129 56.84 26.42 4.38
CA THR A 129 55.96 26.96 5.41
C THR A 129 55.53 28.39 5.09
N ARG A 130 54.22 28.69 5.08
CA ARG A 130 53.59 29.93 5.61
C ARG A 130 52.10 30.02 5.23
N GLY A 131 51.26 30.21 6.26
CA GLY A 131 49.98 30.95 6.21
C GLY A 131 48.86 30.40 5.32
N TRP A 132 47.99 29.54 5.87
CA TRP A 132 46.70 29.24 5.26
C TRP A 132 45.61 30.13 5.85
N LEU A 133 45.19 31.14 5.08
CA LEU A 133 43.84 31.68 5.16
C LEU A 133 42.90 30.56 4.69
N LEU A 134 42.02 30.07 5.56
CA LEU A 134 40.91 29.22 5.15
C LEU A 134 39.85 30.09 4.47
N GLY A 135 39.96 30.23 3.14
CA GLY A 135 38.81 30.55 2.31
C GLY A 135 37.85 29.37 2.38
N ILE A 136 36.64 29.58 2.89
CA ILE A 136 35.57 28.59 2.82
C ILE A 136 35.14 28.52 1.35
N ILE A 137 35.68 27.55 0.63
CA ILE A 137 35.13 27.12 -0.65
C ILE A 137 33.81 26.42 -0.30
N TYR A 138 32.68 27.06 -0.61
CA TYR A 138 31.41 26.37 -0.70
C TYR A 138 31.51 25.37 -1.85
N SER A 139 31.88 24.11 -1.58
CA SER A 139 31.42 23.03 -2.44
C SER A 139 29.95 22.82 -2.08
N LYS A 140 29.04 23.38 -2.86
CA LYS A 140 27.70 22.80 -2.99
C LYS A 140 27.92 21.40 -3.53
N THR A 141 28.12 20.43 -2.66
CA THR A 141 27.79 19.05 -2.98
C THR A 141 26.28 19.02 -2.95
N THR A 142 25.67 19.36 -4.08
CA THR A 142 24.37 18.78 -4.41
C THR A 142 24.62 17.28 -4.36
N CYS A 143 24.01 16.60 -3.41
CA CYS A 143 23.79 15.17 -3.56
C CYS A 143 22.75 15.05 -4.69
N ASP A 144 23.22 15.22 -5.93
CA ASP A 144 22.49 14.82 -7.10
C ASP A 144 22.44 13.30 -7.02
N VAL A 145 21.34 12.79 -6.46
CA VAL A 145 20.95 11.40 -6.60
C VAL A 145 20.66 11.24 -8.09
N HIS A 146 21.71 10.92 -8.85
CA HIS A 146 21.62 10.48 -10.23
C HIS A 146 20.93 9.11 -10.19
N PHE A 147 19.61 9.10 -10.33
CA PHE A 147 18.96 7.94 -10.90
C PHE A 147 19.55 7.76 -12.29
N PRO A 148 20.19 6.62 -12.61
CA PRO A 148 20.59 6.38 -13.98
C PRO A 148 19.33 6.53 -14.83
N ARG A 149 19.34 7.51 -15.75
CA ARG A 149 18.40 7.53 -16.88
C ARG A 149 18.76 6.33 -17.75
N GLY A 150 18.39 5.14 -17.27
CA GLY A 150 18.23 4.00 -18.13
C GLY A 150 17.27 4.45 -19.21
N ARG A 151 17.72 4.43 -20.46
CA ARG A 151 16.80 4.30 -21.58
C ARG A 151 16.13 2.95 -21.37
N TYR A 152 15.06 2.94 -20.60
CA TYR A 152 14.17 1.81 -20.56
C TYR A 152 13.58 1.72 -21.95
N ARG A 153 14.08 0.76 -22.71
CA ARG A 153 13.37 0.26 -23.86
C ARG A 153 12.08 -0.28 -23.28
N THR A 154 11.01 0.50 -23.39
CA THR A 154 9.66 0.01 -23.18
C THR A 154 9.38 -0.94 -24.33
N ASP A 155 9.93 -2.16 -24.25
CA ASP A 155 9.26 -3.28 -24.87
C ASP A 155 8.04 -3.54 -23.99
N SER A 156 7.06 -2.63 -24.12
CA SER A 156 5.75 -2.76 -23.53
C SER A 156 5.21 -4.12 -23.98
N PRO A 157 4.80 -5.01 -23.06
CA PRO A 157 3.97 -6.13 -23.46
C PRO A 157 2.70 -5.50 -24.02
N ARG A 158 2.61 -5.53 -25.37
CA ARG A 158 1.46 -5.21 -26.21
C ARG A 158 0.47 -4.24 -25.53
N LEU A 159 0.80 -2.95 -25.60
CA LEU A 159 -0.15 -1.86 -25.38
C LEU A 159 -1.48 -2.23 -26.06
N SER A 160 -2.56 -2.09 -25.28
CA SER A 160 -3.96 -2.13 -25.72
C SER A 160 -4.08 -1.72 -27.19
N GLN A 161 -4.62 -2.63 -27.99
CA GLN A 161 -5.04 -2.27 -29.35
C GLN A 161 -5.93 -1.02 -29.26
N PRO A 162 -5.83 -0.08 -30.22
CA PRO A 162 -6.69 1.09 -30.24
C PRO A 162 -8.15 0.65 -30.14
N ASP A 163 -8.93 1.34 -29.30
CA ASP A 163 -10.34 1.05 -28.95
C ASP A 163 -11.07 0.36 -30.10
N ALA A 164 -11.03 -0.97 -30.11
CA ALA A 164 -11.72 -1.75 -31.12
C ALA A 164 -13.20 -1.49 -30.85
N MET A 165 -13.86 -0.75 -31.75
CA MET A 165 -15.28 -0.49 -31.61
C MET A 165 -15.99 -1.85 -31.59
N ALA A 166 -16.64 -2.15 -30.48
CA ALA A 166 -17.27 -3.43 -30.24
C ALA A 166 -18.25 -3.75 -31.38
N LYS A 167 -18.14 -4.94 -31.98
CA LYS A 167 -19.08 -5.46 -32.98
C LYS A 167 -20.37 -6.00 -32.36
N THR A 168 -20.67 -5.61 -31.12
CA THR A 168 -21.76 -6.17 -30.31
C THR A 168 -22.62 -5.07 -29.70
N ALA A 169 -23.91 -5.37 -29.53
CA ALA A 169 -24.86 -4.50 -28.85
C ALA A 169 -24.85 -4.70 -27.32
N LEU A 170 -23.99 -5.58 -26.80
CA LEU A 170 -23.86 -5.86 -25.37
C LEU A 170 -23.30 -4.65 -24.64
N LYS A 171 -24.07 -4.12 -23.68
CA LYS A 171 -23.78 -2.86 -22.97
C LYS A 171 -22.43 -2.87 -22.25
N TRP A 172 -22.04 -4.02 -21.71
CA TRP A 172 -20.81 -4.21 -20.93
C TRP A 172 -19.55 -4.43 -21.77
N ALA A 173 -19.71 -4.65 -23.07
CA ALA A 173 -18.61 -4.92 -24.01
C ALA A 173 -18.11 -3.61 -24.65
N SER A 174 -17.99 -2.54 -23.89
CA SER A 174 -17.43 -1.25 -24.35
C SER A 174 -15.93 -1.32 -24.62
N LYS A 175 -15.23 -2.28 -24.01
CA LYS A 175 -13.84 -2.68 -24.25
C LYS A 175 -13.67 -4.18 -23.98
N PRO A 176 -12.53 -4.79 -24.37
CA PRO A 176 -12.27 -6.21 -24.08
C PRO A 176 -12.44 -6.55 -22.59
N VAL A 177 -13.09 -7.68 -22.33
CA VAL A 177 -13.31 -8.21 -20.98
C VAL A 177 -11.97 -8.57 -20.36
N GLU A 178 -11.80 -8.16 -19.11
CA GLU A 178 -10.57 -8.34 -18.33
C GLU A 178 -10.73 -9.48 -17.32
N ILE A 179 -9.62 -10.08 -16.90
CA ILE A 179 -9.61 -11.07 -15.82
C ILE A 179 -8.77 -10.51 -14.68
N HIS A 180 -9.33 -10.51 -13.48
CA HIS A 180 -8.57 -10.22 -12.29
C HIS A 180 -8.64 -11.35 -11.27
N CYS A 181 -7.65 -11.38 -10.38
CA CYS A 181 -7.52 -12.42 -9.37
C CYS A 181 -7.12 -11.82 -8.03
N ASP A 182 -7.73 -12.33 -6.97
CA ASP A 182 -7.31 -12.06 -5.59
C ASP A 182 -6.03 -12.84 -5.29
N MET A 183 -4.96 -12.12 -4.91
CA MET A 183 -3.61 -12.66 -4.78
C MET A 183 -2.90 -12.12 -3.54
N GLY A 184 -1.74 -12.71 -3.22
CA GLY A 184 -0.94 -12.30 -2.07
C GLY A 184 -1.62 -12.64 -0.75
N GLU A 185 -2.43 -13.70 -0.74
CA GLU A 185 -3.24 -14.10 0.43
C GLU A 185 -2.53 -15.09 1.36
N ALA A 186 -1.25 -15.37 1.10
CA ALA A 186 -0.36 -16.02 2.06
C ALA A 186 -0.15 -15.12 3.31
N PHE A 187 0.26 -15.72 4.43
CA PHE A 187 0.57 -14.97 5.65
C PHE A 187 1.63 -15.68 6.49
N GLY A 188 2.78 -15.05 6.70
CA GLY A 188 3.90 -15.61 7.45
C GLY A 188 4.36 -16.93 6.85
N ASN A 189 4.12 -18.03 7.58
CA ASN A 189 4.48 -19.38 7.14
C ASN A 189 3.32 -20.11 6.41
N TRP A 190 2.13 -19.52 6.35
CA TRP A 190 0.99 -20.08 5.66
C TRP A 190 0.98 -19.64 4.19
N THR A 191 0.91 -20.60 3.29
CA THR A 191 0.78 -20.38 1.86
C THR A 191 -0.69 -20.47 1.46
N MET A 192 -1.11 -19.65 0.51
CA MET A 192 -2.44 -19.70 -0.10
C MET A 192 -2.28 -19.50 -1.61
N GLY A 193 -2.90 -20.37 -2.40
CA GLY A 193 -2.85 -20.34 -3.86
C GLY A 193 -1.45 -20.54 -4.46
N ASP A 194 -1.41 -20.52 -5.79
CA ASP A 194 -0.18 -20.44 -6.59
C ASP A 194 -0.21 -19.16 -7.44
N ASP A 195 0.02 -18.02 -6.77
CA ASP A 195 -0.01 -16.69 -7.38
C ASP A 195 0.78 -16.64 -8.70
N GLU A 196 1.97 -17.23 -8.74
CA GLU A 196 2.88 -17.14 -9.88
C GLU A 196 2.40 -17.98 -11.07
N ALA A 197 1.78 -19.14 -10.83
CA ALA A 197 1.18 -19.95 -11.88
C ALA A 197 -0.11 -19.34 -12.46
N ILE A 198 -0.84 -18.53 -11.68
CA ILE A 198 -2.08 -17.88 -12.12
C ILE A 198 -1.79 -16.63 -12.98
N MET A 199 -0.71 -15.89 -12.67
CA MET A 199 -0.37 -14.60 -13.33
C MET A 199 -0.39 -14.61 -14.88
N PRO A 200 0.09 -15.64 -15.59
CA PRO A 200 0.01 -15.71 -17.06
C PRO A 200 -1.42 -15.66 -17.62
N HIS A 201 -2.42 -15.98 -16.81
CA HIS A 201 -3.81 -16.10 -17.23
C HIS A 201 -4.65 -14.84 -16.97
N ILE A 202 -4.13 -13.87 -16.21
CA ILE A 202 -4.90 -12.70 -15.75
C ILE A 202 -4.37 -11.40 -16.36
N THR A 203 -5.18 -10.34 -16.29
CA THR A 203 -4.80 -8.98 -16.75
C THR A 203 -4.41 -8.07 -15.58
N SER A 204 -4.96 -8.34 -14.41
CA SER A 204 -4.71 -7.58 -13.17
C SER A 204 -4.86 -8.46 -11.95
N CYS A 205 -4.31 -8.07 -10.81
CA CYS A 205 -4.51 -8.75 -9.54
C CYS A 205 -4.84 -7.77 -8.41
N SER A 206 -5.67 -8.23 -7.47
CA SER A 206 -6.03 -7.53 -6.24
C SER A 206 -5.16 -8.11 -5.12
N ILE A 207 -4.20 -7.34 -4.59
CA ILE A 207 -3.26 -7.84 -3.57
C ILE A 207 -3.80 -7.56 -2.17
N ALA A 208 -3.83 -8.61 -1.33
CA ALA A 208 -4.21 -8.50 0.08
C ALA A 208 -3.31 -7.53 0.86
N CYS A 209 -3.91 -6.74 1.74
CA CYS A 209 -3.27 -5.57 2.36
C CYS A 209 -2.95 -5.74 3.86
N GLY A 210 -2.91 -6.98 4.37
CA GLY A 210 -2.45 -7.29 5.72
C GLY A 210 -3.54 -7.49 6.77
N PHE A 211 -4.82 -7.35 6.43
CA PHE A 211 -5.92 -7.39 7.39
C PHE A 211 -6.67 -8.73 7.37
N HIS A 212 -7.11 -9.21 6.20
CA HIS A 212 -7.63 -10.57 6.06
C HIS A 212 -6.55 -11.60 5.75
N ALA A 213 -5.53 -11.17 5.01
CA ALA A 213 -4.42 -11.96 4.53
C ALA A 213 -3.28 -11.03 4.08
N GLY A 214 -2.16 -11.62 3.64
CA GLY A 214 -0.99 -10.86 3.23
C GLY A 214 -0.17 -10.35 4.39
N ASP A 215 1.13 -10.21 4.18
CA ASP A 215 2.05 -9.53 5.09
C ASP A 215 3.04 -8.70 4.26
N PRO A 216 3.91 -7.87 4.88
CA PRO A 216 4.87 -7.04 4.13
C PRO A 216 5.72 -7.81 3.12
N MET A 217 6.14 -9.03 3.45
CA MET A 217 6.97 -9.86 2.56
C MET A 217 6.15 -10.51 1.47
N VAL A 218 4.92 -10.95 1.77
CA VAL A 218 4.00 -11.48 0.75
C VAL A 218 3.62 -10.39 -0.24
N MET A 219 3.17 -9.22 0.23
CA MET A 219 2.88 -8.06 -0.63
C MET A 219 4.08 -7.72 -1.53
N TYR A 220 5.28 -7.60 -0.97
CA TYR A 220 6.49 -7.34 -1.75
C TYR A 220 6.71 -8.41 -2.83
N LYS A 221 6.66 -9.69 -2.48
CA LYS A 221 6.87 -10.80 -3.43
C LYS A 221 5.82 -10.81 -4.55
N THR A 222 4.54 -10.66 -4.21
CA THR A 222 3.44 -10.65 -5.18
C THR A 222 3.55 -9.44 -6.10
N VAL A 223 3.92 -8.25 -5.58
CA VAL A 223 4.21 -7.06 -6.42
C VAL A 223 5.35 -7.32 -7.40
N LYS A 224 6.46 -7.93 -6.94
CA LYS A 224 7.58 -8.29 -7.84
C LYS A 224 7.16 -9.28 -8.91
N ALA A 225 6.33 -10.26 -8.55
CA ALA A 225 5.84 -11.27 -9.49
C ALA A 225 4.92 -10.63 -10.53
N ALA A 226 3.91 -9.85 -10.10
CA ALA A 226 2.99 -9.17 -11.00
C ALA A 226 3.73 -8.27 -12.00
N ARG A 227 4.77 -7.56 -11.53
CA ARG A 227 5.65 -6.77 -12.40
C ARG A 227 6.34 -7.61 -13.48
N ARG A 228 6.89 -8.78 -13.15
CA ARG A 228 7.56 -9.66 -14.12
C ARG A 228 6.61 -10.12 -15.21
N HIS A 229 5.35 -10.36 -14.85
CA HIS A 229 4.31 -10.82 -15.77
C HIS A 229 3.56 -9.69 -16.49
N GLY A 230 3.83 -8.42 -16.15
CA GLY A 230 3.11 -7.28 -16.72
C GLY A 230 1.64 -7.19 -16.26
N VAL A 231 1.32 -7.80 -15.12
CA VAL A 231 -0.03 -7.79 -14.52
C VAL A 231 -0.21 -6.49 -13.74
N ARG A 232 -1.34 -5.80 -13.95
CA ARG A 232 -1.66 -4.56 -13.22
C ARG A 232 -2.05 -4.86 -11.78
N ILE A 233 -1.69 -4.00 -10.84
CA ILE A 233 -1.86 -4.28 -9.41
C ILE A 233 -2.91 -3.35 -8.81
N GLY A 234 -3.87 -3.92 -8.09
CA GLY A 234 -4.86 -3.23 -7.28
C GLY A 234 -4.76 -3.60 -5.81
N ALA A 235 -5.40 -2.80 -4.97
CA ALA A 235 -5.49 -3.08 -3.55
C ALA A 235 -6.72 -3.92 -3.25
N HIS A 236 -6.56 -4.91 -2.37
CA HIS A 236 -7.63 -5.79 -1.91
C HIS A 236 -7.92 -5.58 -0.41
N PRO A 237 -8.54 -4.44 -0.04
CA PRO A 237 -8.80 -4.13 1.35
C PRO A 237 -9.96 -4.95 1.92
N SER A 238 -9.88 -5.28 3.20
CA SER A 238 -10.85 -6.11 3.90
C SER A 238 -11.23 -5.51 5.26
N PHE A 239 -12.15 -6.17 5.96
CA PHE A 239 -12.24 -6.04 7.41
C PHE A 239 -10.98 -6.58 8.11
N LEU A 240 -10.70 -6.09 9.32
CA LEU A 240 -9.58 -6.55 10.16
C LEU A 240 -9.92 -7.90 10.80
N ASP A 241 -9.91 -8.95 9.97
CA ASP A 241 -10.26 -10.29 10.38
C ASP A 241 -9.35 -11.34 9.74
N LEU A 242 -8.12 -11.45 10.26
CA LEU A 242 -7.15 -12.44 9.79
C LEU A 242 -7.63 -13.88 10.04
N GLN A 243 -8.27 -14.15 11.19
CA GLN A 243 -8.70 -15.51 11.56
C GLN A 243 -9.86 -16.00 10.67
N GLY A 244 -10.79 -15.13 10.33
CA GLY A 244 -11.90 -15.44 9.44
C GLY A 244 -11.61 -15.17 7.97
N PHE A 245 -10.36 -14.86 7.63
CA PHE A 245 -9.92 -14.50 6.27
C PHE A 245 -10.78 -13.39 5.67
N GLY A 246 -11.23 -12.41 6.47
CA GLY A 246 -12.06 -11.30 6.00
C GLY A 246 -13.47 -11.69 5.55
N ARG A 247 -13.91 -12.94 5.78
CA ARG A 247 -15.23 -13.48 5.36
C ARG A 247 -16.27 -13.51 6.47
N ARG A 248 -16.09 -12.71 7.51
CA ARG A 248 -17.11 -12.45 8.55
C ARG A 248 -17.56 -11.01 8.45
N GLU A 249 -18.88 -10.80 8.36
CA GLU A 249 -19.42 -9.46 8.46
C GLU A 249 -19.08 -8.86 9.82
N MET A 250 -18.59 -7.63 9.82
CA MET A 250 -18.27 -6.87 11.02
C MET A 250 -19.05 -5.57 11.01
N LYS A 251 -19.80 -5.30 12.08
CA LYS A 251 -20.40 -3.99 12.28
C LYS A 251 -19.28 -3.01 12.62
N MET A 252 -19.12 -2.00 11.78
CA MET A 252 -18.04 -1.00 11.89
C MET A 252 -18.62 0.40 11.72
N ASP A 253 -18.04 1.38 12.39
CA ASP A 253 -18.38 2.77 12.11
C ASP A 253 -17.87 3.17 10.71
N PRO A 254 -18.63 3.92 9.90
CA PRO A 254 -18.19 4.33 8.57
C PRO A 254 -16.86 5.11 8.56
N VAL A 255 -16.58 5.95 9.57
CA VAL A 255 -15.32 6.68 9.65
C VAL A 255 -14.16 5.72 9.93
N GLU A 256 -14.36 4.76 10.83
CA GLU A 256 -13.37 3.70 11.11
C GLU A 256 -13.06 2.88 9.85
N CYS A 257 -14.11 2.45 9.13
CA CYS A 257 -13.99 1.70 7.89
C CYS A 257 -13.19 2.48 6.84
N GLU A 258 -13.51 3.76 6.63
CA GLU A 258 -12.77 4.63 5.72
C GLU A 258 -11.27 4.68 6.07
N LYS A 259 -10.93 4.87 7.35
CA LYS A 259 -9.51 4.97 7.76
C LYS A 259 -8.78 3.62 7.65
N MET A 260 -9.47 2.51 7.92
CA MET A 260 -8.92 1.17 7.71
C MET A 260 -8.63 0.88 6.25
N VAL A 261 -9.51 1.29 5.34
CA VAL A 261 -9.28 1.14 3.89
C VAL A 261 -8.12 2.03 3.43
N ILE A 262 -8.04 3.29 3.88
CA ILE A 262 -6.91 4.17 3.58
C ILE A 262 -5.59 3.55 4.04
N TYR A 263 -5.54 2.99 5.25
CA TYR A 263 -4.36 2.34 5.79
C TYR A 263 -3.89 1.18 4.89
N GLN A 264 -4.83 0.30 4.52
CA GLN A 264 -4.55 -0.88 3.70
C GLN A 264 -4.03 -0.51 2.31
N ILE A 265 -4.73 0.39 1.61
CA ILE A 265 -4.30 0.84 0.27
C ILE A 265 -2.94 1.56 0.38
N GLY A 266 -2.74 2.40 1.40
CA GLY A 266 -1.47 3.08 1.64
C GLY A 266 -0.30 2.13 1.90
N ALA A 267 -0.53 1.03 2.63
CA ALA A 267 0.48 0.00 2.89
C ALA A 267 0.95 -0.68 1.59
N LEU A 268 0.02 -1.09 0.72
CA LEU A 268 0.37 -1.67 -0.58
C LEU A 268 1.05 -0.63 -1.48
N LYS A 269 0.51 0.60 -1.51
CA LYS A 269 1.01 1.71 -2.34
C LYS A 269 2.48 2.00 -2.09
N ALA A 270 2.96 1.88 -0.86
CA ALA A 270 4.39 2.04 -0.55
C ALA A 270 5.29 1.05 -1.30
N PHE A 271 4.89 -0.22 -1.42
CA PHE A 271 5.63 -1.22 -2.19
C PHE A 271 5.55 -0.97 -3.71
N LEU A 272 4.38 -0.52 -4.18
CA LEU A 272 4.19 -0.12 -5.58
C LEU A 272 5.11 1.05 -5.96
N ASP A 273 5.21 2.06 -5.10
CA ASP A 273 6.05 3.25 -5.33
C ASP A 273 7.54 2.91 -5.36
N ILE A 274 8.00 2.02 -4.49
CA ILE A 274 9.40 1.54 -4.49
C ILE A 274 9.73 0.81 -5.80
N GLU A 275 8.77 0.06 -6.35
CA GLU A 275 8.95 -0.68 -7.61
C GLU A 275 8.63 0.13 -8.86
N GLY A 276 8.13 1.37 -8.70
CA GLY A 276 7.76 2.27 -9.80
C GLY A 276 6.51 1.81 -10.56
N ILE A 277 5.56 1.18 -9.88
CA ILE A 277 4.32 0.64 -10.46
C ILE A 277 3.14 1.49 -9.98
N PRO A 278 2.22 1.93 -10.85
CA PRO A 278 1.02 2.62 -10.41
C PRO A 278 0.01 1.64 -9.78
N LEU A 279 -0.74 2.12 -8.79
CA LEU A 279 -1.97 1.45 -8.35
C LEU A 279 -3.00 1.54 -9.48
N SER A 280 -3.63 0.41 -9.82
CA SER A 280 -4.53 0.34 -10.98
C SER A 280 -6.01 0.28 -10.63
N HIS A 281 -6.38 -0.25 -9.45
CA HIS A 281 -7.76 -0.38 -9.01
C HIS A 281 -7.84 -0.64 -7.49
N VAL A 282 -9.06 -0.60 -6.96
CA VAL A 282 -9.42 -1.12 -5.63
C VAL A 282 -10.52 -2.16 -5.82
N SER A 283 -10.36 -3.35 -5.23
CA SER A 283 -11.39 -4.40 -5.20
C SER A 283 -11.58 -4.83 -3.74
N PRO A 284 -12.68 -4.51 -3.06
CA PRO A 284 -12.90 -4.89 -1.66
C PRO A 284 -13.01 -6.41 -1.49
N HIS A 285 -12.46 -6.94 -0.40
CA HIS A 285 -12.43 -8.38 -0.14
C HIS A 285 -13.65 -8.89 0.64
N GLY A 286 -14.13 -10.08 0.28
CA GLY A 286 -14.93 -10.95 1.14
C GLY A 286 -16.17 -10.28 1.75
N ALA A 287 -16.27 -10.29 3.08
CA ALA A 287 -17.45 -9.72 3.74
C ALA A 287 -17.55 -8.20 3.59
N LEU A 288 -16.44 -7.47 3.39
CA LEU A 288 -16.51 -6.03 3.14
C LEU A 288 -17.21 -5.75 1.81
N TYR A 289 -16.87 -6.52 0.77
CA TYR A 289 -17.57 -6.48 -0.52
C TYR A 289 -19.08 -6.71 -0.35
N GLY A 290 -19.46 -7.80 0.33
CA GLY A 290 -20.87 -8.13 0.55
C GLY A 290 -21.65 -7.08 1.33
N VAL A 291 -21.01 -6.44 2.32
CA VAL A 291 -21.60 -5.32 3.06
C VAL A 291 -21.75 -4.10 2.16
N MET A 292 -20.75 -3.78 1.33
CA MET A 292 -20.82 -2.65 0.39
C MET A 292 -21.94 -2.78 -0.64
N CYS A 293 -22.37 -3.98 -0.99
CA CYS A 293 -23.51 -4.18 -1.89
C CYS A 293 -24.84 -3.67 -1.29
N LYS A 294 -25.01 -3.72 0.04
CA LYS A 294 -26.29 -3.50 0.74
C LYS A 294 -26.30 -2.42 1.83
N ASP A 295 -25.13 -1.93 2.27
CA ASP A 295 -24.99 -0.88 3.27
C ASP A 295 -24.36 0.37 2.62
N LYS A 296 -25.20 1.35 2.26
CA LYS A 296 -24.76 2.58 1.60
C LYS A 296 -23.74 3.37 2.43
N PRO A 297 -23.94 3.64 3.74
CA PRO A 297 -22.95 4.31 4.57
C PRO A 297 -21.55 3.68 4.56
N ILE A 298 -21.46 2.35 4.64
CA ILE A 298 -20.17 1.64 4.52
C ILE A 298 -19.62 1.76 3.10
N CYS A 299 -20.45 1.60 2.08
CA CYS A 299 -20.02 1.74 0.69
C CYS A 299 -19.44 3.14 0.39
N GLU A 300 -20.10 4.19 0.87
CA GLU A 300 -19.61 5.57 0.78
C GLU A 300 -18.28 5.76 1.51
N ALA A 301 -18.09 5.13 2.68
CA ALA A 301 -16.82 5.18 3.40
C ALA A 301 -15.67 4.58 2.60
N VAL A 302 -15.87 3.40 2.03
CA VAL A 302 -14.85 2.76 1.18
C VAL A 302 -14.58 3.58 -0.08
N CYS A 303 -15.63 4.11 -0.71
CA CYS A 303 -15.49 4.97 -1.90
C CYS A 303 -14.75 6.28 -1.58
N ARG A 304 -15.04 6.94 -0.44
CA ARG A 304 -14.28 8.12 0.01
C ARG A 304 -12.80 7.79 0.23
N ALA A 305 -12.49 6.64 0.82
CA ALA A 305 -11.13 6.16 0.97
C ALA A 305 -10.44 5.97 -0.40
N ALA A 306 -11.08 5.25 -1.32
CA ALA A 306 -10.53 4.95 -2.65
C ALA A 306 -10.24 6.21 -3.48
N ARG A 307 -11.07 7.26 -3.36
CA ARG A 307 -10.88 8.54 -4.09
C ARG A 307 -9.56 9.25 -3.81
N HIS A 308 -8.92 8.97 -2.68
CA HIS A 308 -7.61 9.54 -2.37
C HIS A 308 -6.48 8.93 -3.20
N PHE A 309 -6.72 7.81 -3.87
CA PHE A 309 -5.73 7.09 -4.66
C PHE A 309 -6.05 7.25 -6.14
N THR A 310 -5.19 7.99 -6.84
CA THR A 310 -5.43 8.43 -8.20
C THR A 310 -4.42 7.86 -9.19
N ALA A 311 -4.84 7.75 -10.44
CA ALA A 311 -3.97 7.57 -11.59
C ALA A 311 -3.13 8.85 -11.84
N PRO A 312 -2.09 8.78 -12.69
CA PRO A 312 -1.22 9.93 -12.96
C PRO A 312 -1.92 11.20 -13.49
N ASP A 313 -3.09 11.04 -14.11
CA ASP A 313 -3.92 12.14 -14.60
C ASP A 313 -4.81 12.78 -13.52
N GLY A 314 -4.74 12.30 -12.28
CA GLY A 314 -5.52 12.79 -11.15
C GLY A 314 -6.90 12.17 -11.02
N THR A 315 -7.31 11.27 -11.92
CA THR A 315 -8.57 10.54 -11.80
C THR A 315 -8.46 9.46 -10.71
N PRO A 316 -9.51 9.22 -9.89
CA PRO A 316 -9.52 8.07 -8.97
C PRO A 316 -9.28 6.76 -9.72
N VAL A 317 -8.50 5.85 -9.12
CA VAL A 317 -8.40 4.50 -9.67
C VAL A 317 -9.78 3.82 -9.64
N PRO A 318 -10.11 2.96 -10.62
CA PRO A 318 -11.40 2.30 -10.67
C PRO A 318 -11.68 1.43 -9.43
N MET A 319 -12.93 1.43 -9.01
CA MET A 319 -13.46 0.43 -8.08
C MET A 319 -13.97 -0.77 -8.88
N ILE A 320 -13.55 -1.97 -8.50
CA ILE A 320 -14.14 -3.22 -8.99
C ILE A 320 -15.28 -3.61 -8.03
N GLY A 321 -16.45 -3.98 -8.56
CA GLY A 321 -17.58 -4.37 -7.72
C GLY A 321 -18.79 -4.92 -8.46
N ALA A 322 -19.79 -5.32 -7.68
CA ALA A 322 -21.04 -5.88 -8.17
C ALA A 322 -21.92 -4.80 -8.85
N SER A 323 -22.36 -5.08 -10.09
CA SER A 323 -23.34 -4.26 -10.80
C SER A 323 -24.72 -4.31 -10.16
N GLY A 324 -25.50 -3.25 -10.32
CA GLY A 324 -26.85 -3.16 -9.77
C GLY A 324 -26.91 -3.02 -8.25
N THR A 325 -25.81 -2.62 -7.61
CA THR A 325 -25.70 -2.47 -6.14
C THR A 325 -25.34 -1.04 -5.72
N PHE A 326 -25.20 -0.82 -4.40
CA PHE A 326 -24.65 0.45 -3.90
C PHE A 326 -23.23 0.73 -4.40
N MET A 327 -22.43 -0.30 -4.73
CA MET A 327 -21.07 -0.10 -5.25
C MET A 327 -21.09 0.72 -6.55
N GLU A 328 -21.93 0.34 -7.51
CA GLU A 328 -22.07 1.04 -8.80
C GLU A 328 -22.63 2.46 -8.61
N SER A 329 -23.74 2.59 -7.90
CA SER A 329 -24.42 3.89 -7.73
C SER A 329 -23.60 4.89 -6.94
N VAL A 330 -22.91 4.47 -5.87
CA VAL A 330 -22.05 5.36 -5.07
C VAL A 330 -20.78 5.75 -5.85
N CYS A 331 -20.18 4.83 -6.62
CA CYS A 331 -19.06 5.19 -7.50
C CYS A 331 -19.46 6.28 -8.50
N ALA A 332 -20.64 6.14 -9.13
CA ALA A 332 -21.18 7.14 -10.03
C ALA A 332 -21.43 8.49 -9.33
N GLU A 333 -22.07 8.49 -8.15
CA GLU A 333 -22.33 9.68 -7.34
C GLU A 333 -21.03 10.43 -6.97
N MET A 334 -19.93 9.70 -6.75
CA MET A 334 -18.65 10.27 -6.32
C MET A 334 -17.64 10.50 -7.44
N GLY A 335 -17.99 10.19 -8.70
CA GLY A 335 -17.10 10.32 -9.85
C GLY A 335 -15.90 9.36 -9.82
N ILE A 336 -16.09 8.16 -9.26
CA ILE A 336 -15.09 7.08 -9.27
C ILE A 336 -15.41 6.19 -10.48
N PRO A 337 -14.43 5.92 -11.37
CA PRO A 337 -14.62 4.95 -12.44
C PRO A 337 -15.01 3.58 -11.87
N PHE A 338 -15.98 2.91 -12.48
CA PHE A 338 -16.46 1.61 -12.03
C PHE A 338 -16.13 0.53 -13.06
N LEU A 339 -15.66 -0.62 -12.56
CA LEU A 339 -15.49 -1.84 -13.32
C LEU A 339 -16.43 -2.88 -12.72
N GLN A 340 -17.43 -3.29 -13.49
CA GLN A 340 -18.39 -4.26 -12.98
C GLN A 340 -17.79 -5.66 -13.05
N GLU A 341 -18.15 -6.49 -12.09
CA GLU A 341 -17.54 -7.78 -11.87
C GLU A 341 -18.53 -8.93 -12.00
N VAL A 342 -18.05 -10.04 -12.57
CA VAL A 342 -18.67 -11.36 -12.44
C VAL A 342 -17.65 -12.29 -11.82
N ILE A 343 -18.01 -12.90 -10.69
CA ILE A 343 -17.16 -13.83 -9.98
C ILE A 343 -17.27 -15.21 -10.65
N ALA A 344 -16.19 -15.61 -11.31
CA ALA A 344 -16.20 -16.74 -12.20
C ALA A 344 -16.31 -18.06 -11.44
N ASP A 345 -15.74 -18.19 -10.25
CA ASP A 345 -15.61 -19.45 -9.51
C ASP A 345 -16.60 -19.59 -8.33
N LEU A 346 -17.55 -18.66 -8.21
CA LEU A 346 -18.64 -18.74 -7.23
C LEU A 346 -20.02 -18.93 -7.87
N GLU A 347 -20.96 -19.30 -7.01
CA GLU A 347 -22.36 -19.54 -7.33
C GLU A 347 -23.19 -18.25 -7.13
N TYR A 348 -24.39 -18.23 -7.73
CA TYR A 348 -25.30 -17.09 -7.70
C TYR A 348 -26.68 -17.49 -7.16
N ASP A 349 -27.34 -16.56 -6.46
CA ASP A 349 -28.69 -16.75 -5.94
C ASP A 349 -29.77 -16.44 -6.99
N GLU A 350 -31.03 -16.57 -6.60
CA GLU A 350 -32.18 -16.31 -7.48
C GLU A 350 -32.35 -14.84 -7.86
N ASN A 351 -31.68 -13.93 -7.15
CA ASN A 351 -31.67 -12.51 -7.46
C ASN A 351 -30.51 -12.14 -8.40
N GLY A 352 -29.66 -13.09 -8.79
CA GLY A 352 -28.47 -12.82 -9.58
C GLY A 352 -27.33 -12.21 -8.75
N ASP A 353 -27.40 -12.30 -7.42
CA ASP A 353 -26.34 -11.86 -6.52
C ASP A 353 -25.37 -13.01 -6.23
N CYS A 354 -24.07 -12.69 -6.17
CA CYS A 354 -23.05 -13.70 -5.88
C CYS A 354 -23.16 -14.18 -4.42
N ILE A 355 -23.15 -15.50 -4.23
CA ILE A 355 -23.19 -16.12 -2.91
C ILE A 355 -21.78 -16.12 -2.33
N ILE A 356 -21.46 -15.10 -1.52
CA ILE A 356 -20.18 -14.97 -0.84
C ILE A 356 -20.05 -16.09 0.21
N SER A 357 -19.25 -17.10 -0.12
CA SER A 357 -19.05 -18.28 0.72
C SER A 357 -17.82 -18.11 1.63
N ARG A 358 -17.86 -18.77 2.79
CA ARG A 358 -16.74 -18.77 3.74
C ARG A 358 -15.57 -19.65 3.29
N THR A 359 -15.83 -20.59 2.39
CA THR A 359 -14.90 -21.58 1.88
C THR A 359 -15.25 -21.89 0.43
N HIS A 360 -14.25 -22.10 -0.41
CA HIS A 360 -14.46 -22.45 -1.82
C HIS A 360 -14.41 -23.96 -2.03
N GLU A 361 -15.31 -24.43 -2.88
CA GLU A 361 -15.34 -25.82 -3.36
C GLU A 361 -14.57 -25.91 -4.69
N ALA A 362 -14.13 -27.11 -5.04
CA ALA A 362 -13.53 -27.34 -6.35
C ALA A 362 -14.57 -27.11 -7.46
N VAL A 363 -14.14 -26.47 -8.56
CA VAL A 363 -15.02 -26.12 -9.67
C VAL A 363 -14.82 -27.11 -10.82
N ASP A 364 -15.91 -27.60 -11.41
CA ASP A 364 -15.85 -28.35 -12.67
C ASP A 364 -15.48 -27.42 -13.83
N LEU A 365 -14.32 -27.65 -14.43
CA LEU A 365 -13.75 -26.75 -15.45
C LEU A 365 -14.59 -26.67 -16.73
N GLN A 366 -15.28 -27.75 -17.10
CA GLN A 366 -16.09 -27.76 -18.32
C GLN A 366 -17.42 -27.03 -18.12
N ALA A 367 -18.04 -27.21 -16.95
CA ALA A 367 -19.20 -26.46 -16.51
C ALA A 367 -18.87 -24.97 -16.36
N LEU A 368 -17.73 -24.63 -15.75
CA LEU A 368 -17.22 -23.27 -15.64
C LEU A 368 -17.14 -22.59 -17.01
N ARG A 369 -16.45 -23.21 -17.97
CA ARG A 369 -16.31 -22.64 -19.33
C ARG A 369 -17.66 -22.44 -20.00
N SER A 370 -18.55 -23.41 -19.90
CA SER A 370 -19.89 -23.34 -20.52
C SER A 370 -20.72 -22.23 -19.88
N ARG A 371 -20.68 -22.11 -18.55
CA ARG A 371 -21.37 -21.07 -17.78
C ARG A 371 -20.85 -19.68 -18.14
N LEU A 372 -19.54 -19.47 -18.17
CA LEU A 372 -18.94 -18.17 -18.51
C LEU A 372 -19.21 -17.79 -19.97
N ALA A 373 -19.11 -18.75 -20.90
CA ALA A 373 -19.42 -18.51 -22.31
C ALA A 373 -20.88 -18.06 -22.52
N GLY A 374 -21.82 -18.61 -21.76
CA GLY A 374 -23.21 -18.15 -21.71
C GLY A 374 -23.31 -16.75 -21.11
N ALA A 375 -22.84 -16.58 -19.87
CA ALA A 375 -22.94 -15.34 -19.11
C ALA A 375 -22.37 -14.12 -19.85
N LEU A 376 -21.22 -14.26 -20.52
CA LEU A 376 -20.61 -13.17 -21.27
C LEU A 376 -21.49 -12.69 -22.46
N ARG A 377 -22.29 -13.57 -23.05
CA ARG A 377 -23.15 -13.28 -24.20
C ARG A 377 -24.57 -12.87 -23.83
N THR A 378 -25.07 -13.38 -22.70
CA THR A 378 -26.48 -13.17 -22.31
C THR A 378 -26.63 -12.21 -21.13
N GLY A 379 -25.59 -12.01 -20.33
CA GLY A 379 -25.69 -11.31 -19.04
C GLY A 379 -26.49 -12.10 -18.00
N THR A 380 -26.66 -13.41 -18.21
CA THR A 380 -27.44 -14.27 -17.31
C THR A 380 -26.63 -15.48 -16.86
N ILE A 381 -26.92 -16.00 -15.67
CA ILE A 381 -26.26 -17.16 -15.08
C ILE A 381 -27.28 -18.11 -14.45
N GLU A 382 -26.96 -19.39 -14.34
CA GLU A 382 -27.81 -20.34 -13.63
C GLU A 382 -27.69 -20.14 -12.10
N SER A 383 -28.82 -20.02 -11.41
CA SER A 383 -28.89 -19.92 -9.95
C SER A 383 -28.62 -21.26 -9.25
N LYS A 384 -28.00 -21.21 -8.07
CA LYS A 384 -27.57 -22.38 -7.31
C LYS A 384 -28.71 -23.34 -6.98
N GLU A 385 -29.75 -22.83 -6.32
CA GLU A 385 -30.79 -23.66 -5.69
C GLU A 385 -31.88 -24.07 -6.70
N ARG A 386 -32.36 -23.13 -7.53
CA ARG A 386 -33.48 -23.38 -8.46
C ARG A 386 -33.06 -23.83 -9.85
N LYS A 387 -31.78 -23.67 -10.21
CA LYS A 387 -31.28 -23.98 -11.56
C LYS A 387 -31.99 -23.18 -12.67
N GLU A 388 -32.44 -21.97 -12.34
CA GLU A 388 -33.07 -21.03 -13.27
C GLU A 388 -32.04 -20.00 -13.75
N MET A 389 -32.16 -19.55 -15.01
CA MET A 389 -31.34 -18.45 -15.53
C MET A 389 -31.78 -17.12 -14.92
N VAL A 390 -30.86 -16.44 -14.25
CA VAL A 390 -31.07 -15.15 -13.57
C VAL A 390 -30.20 -14.06 -14.20
N ASP A 391 -30.66 -12.80 -14.11
CA ASP A 391 -29.96 -11.63 -14.63
C ASP A 391 -28.82 -11.20 -13.70
N LEU A 392 -27.60 -11.04 -14.23
CA LEU A 392 -26.42 -10.54 -13.52
C LEU A 392 -26.44 -9.01 -13.32
N LYS A 393 -27.49 -8.33 -13.82
CA LYS A 393 -27.72 -6.89 -13.69
C LYS A 393 -26.61 -6.06 -14.34
N LEU A 394 -25.94 -6.60 -15.36
CA LEU A 394 -24.79 -5.95 -16.00
C LEU A 394 -25.20 -4.64 -16.69
N GLY A 395 -24.50 -3.57 -16.32
CA GLY A 395 -24.67 -2.23 -16.86
C GLY A 395 -23.77 -1.95 -18.07
N ALA A 396 -23.56 -0.66 -18.33
CA ALA A 396 -22.66 -0.17 -19.38
C ALA A 396 -21.19 -0.05 -18.93
N ALA A 397 -20.93 -0.26 -17.64
CA ALA A 397 -19.56 -0.29 -17.12
C ALA A 397 -18.79 -1.45 -17.77
N PRO A 398 -17.48 -1.29 -18.02
CA PRO A 398 -16.69 -2.39 -18.55
C PRO A 398 -16.65 -3.57 -17.58
N LEU A 399 -16.58 -4.78 -18.15
CA LEU A 399 -16.66 -6.03 -17.40
C LEU A 399 -15.28 -6.61 -17.06
N SER A 400 -15.14 -7.11 -15.83
CA SER A 400 -14.06 -8.01 -15.44
C SER A 400 -14.59 -9.30 -14.81
N LEU A 401 -13.95 -10.42 -15.14
CA LEU A 401 -14.16 -11.68 -14.45
C LEU A 401 -13.17 -11.83 -13.29
N CYS A 402 -13.67 -12.16 -12.10
CA CYS A 402 -12.88 -12.45 -10.92
C CYS A 402 -12.64 -13.95 -10.77
N ILE A 403 -11.45 -14.32 -10.31
CA ILE A 403 -11.11 -15.66 -9.84
C ILE A 403 -10.38 -15.53 -8.51
N HIS A 404 -10.53 -16.51 -7.62
CA HIS A 404 -9.86 -16.48 -6.34
C HIS A 404 -8.67 -17.44 -6.31
N SER A 405 -7.54 -17.00 -5.74
CA SER A 405 -6.34 -17.85 -5.62
C SER A 405 -6.50 -18.97 -4.59
N ASP A 406 -7.45 -18.87 -3.67
CA ASP A 406 -7.75 -19.90 -2.67
C ASP A 406 -8.73 -20.99 -3.18
N THR A 407 -9.30 -20.83 -4.37
CA THR A 407 -10.14 -21.86 -5.00
C THR A 407 -9.30 -23.11 -5.30
N PRO A 408 -9.75 -24.32 -4.91
CA PRO A 408 -9.05 -25.55 -5.27
C PRO A 408 -8.91 -25.70 -6.79
N GLY A 409 -7.66 -25.80 -7.28
CA GLY A 409 -7.37 -25.80 -8.72
C GLY A 409 -7.42 -24.41 -9.37
N ALA A 410 -7.13 -23.35 -8.62
CA ALA A 410 -7.18 -21.95 -9.09
C ALA A 410 -6.41 -21.71 -10.39
N THR A 411 -5.27 -22.37 -10.61
CA THR A 411 -4.50 -22.24 -11.86
C THR A 411 -5.28 -22.78 -13.06
N GLU A 412 -5.90 -23.94 -12.93
CA GLU A 412 -6.73 -24.53 -13.97
C GLU A 412 -8.01 -23.72 -14.21
N VAL A 413 -8.61 -23.19 -13.14
CA VAL A 413 -9.75 -22.25 -13.19
C VAL A 413 -9.36 -20.96 -13.94
N ALA A 414 -8.17 -20.42 -13.68
CA ALA A 414 -7.65 -19.24 -14.37
C ALA A 414 -7.46 -19.50 -15.86
N ALA A 415 -6.86 -20.64 -16.23
CA ALA A 415 -6.67 -21.04 -17.61
C ALA A 415 -8.00 -21.23 -18.35
N ALA A 416 -8.98 -21.88 -17.71
CA ALA A 416 -10.31 -22.09 -18.26
C ALA A 416 -11.07 -20.76 -18.46
N THR A 417 -10.99 -19.86 -17.48
CA THR A 417 -11.58 -18.51 -17.56
C THR A 417 -10.94 -17.68 -18.67
N ARG A 418 -9.61 -17.72 -18.79
CA ARG A 418 -8.84 -17.09 -19.89
C ARG A 418 -9.35 -17.54 -21.25
N GLN A 419 -9.54 -18.84 -21.44
CA GLN A 419 -10.03 -19.35 -22.71
C GLN A 419 -11.42 -18.80 -23.08
N ALA A 420 -12.35 -18.78 -22.11
CA ALA A 420 -13.70 -18.24 -22.35
C ALA A 420 -13.67 -16.74 -22.70
N VAL A 421 -12.83 -15.96 -22.02
CA VAL A 421 -12.67 -14.52 -22.26
C VAL A 421 -12.01 -14.24 -23.60
N ASP A 422 -10.97 -14.99 -23.96
CA ASP A 422 -10.28 -14.80 -25.24
C ASP A 422 -11.20 -15.13 -26.43
N ASP A 423 -11.99 -16.20 -26.32
CA ASP A 423 -13.00 -16.57 -27.33
C ASP A 423 -14.05 -15.44 -27.49
N PHE A 424 -14.58 -14.93 -26.39
CA PHE A 424 -15.56 -13.83 -26.41
C PHE A 424 -14.96 -12.53 -26.95
N ASN A 425 -13.76 -12.16 -26.51
CA ASN A 425 -13.10 -10.93 -26.94
C ASN A 425 -12.75 -10.98 -28.42
N LYS A 426 -12.33 -12.15 -28.93
CA LYS A 426 -12.12 -12.35 -30.37
C LYS A 426 -13.42 -12.16 -31.14
N GLU A 427 -14.54 -12.69 -30.66
CA GLU A 427 -15.84 -12.50 -31.30
C GLU A 427 -16.26 -11.02 -31.35
N CYS A 428 -16.07 -10.28 -30.26
CA CYS A 428 -16.60 -8.92 -30.13
C CYS A 428 -15.67 -7.81 -30.65
N PHE A 429 -14.36 -8.02 -30.69
CA PHE A 429 -13.38 -6.95 -30.92
C PHE A 429 -12.35 -7.24 -32.03
N SER A 430 -12.40 -8.39 -32.71
CA SER A 430 -11.51 -8.70 -33.85
C SER A 430 -12.03 -8.23 -35.19
#